data_AF-A0A1T4QH59-F1
#
_entry.id   AF-A0A1T4QH59-F1
#
_cell.length_a   1.000
_cell.length_b   1.000
_cell.length_c   1.000
_cell.angle_alpha   90.00
_cell.angle_beta   90.00
_cell.angle_gamma   90.00
#
_symmetry.space_group_name_H-M   'P 1'
#
loop_
_entity.id
_entity.type
_entity.pdbx_description
1 polymer ?
#
loop_
_entity_poly.entity_id
_entity_poly.type
_entity_poly.pdbx_seq_one_letter_code
_entity_poly.pdbx_strand_id
1 'polypeptide(L)'
;MKTYFKPAYWIAFLALCMVMGELHEQAHIQTGFGLCGCYGERNFNVWTTCSACSGNSYFATLAGPLFSYLVYWICVYCIRNASTVTGKWYALAVLFATLPFARIFTAVMGGGDEKVFIAAVTGGSLPVIAVRILAILVVLLFCLPPILIAAKQLPAKRKWLYLVGLNIGPLLFAMLWQWKVMNKVLAAGVLAQPYAGTALLIWIHLAVMLVLFYCFRRKLLPQQA
;
A
#
# COMPACT_ATOMS: atom_id res chain seq x y z
N MET A 1 -20.66 -2.66 24.30
CA MET A 1 -19.48 -2.49 23.42
C MET A 1 -19.52 -1.13 22.73
N LYS A 2 -18.74 -0.17 23.25
CA LYS A 2 -18.60 1.19 22.69
C LYS A 2 -17.88 1.12 21.33
N THR A 3 -18.19 2.05 20.43
CA THR A 3 -17.59 2.17 19.09
C THR A 3 -16.05 2.24 19.18
N TYR A 4 -15.36 1.31 18.51
CA TYR A 4 -13.90 1.14 18.58
C TYR A 4 -13.12 2.16 17.73
N PHE A 5 -13.77 2.80 16.76
CA PHE A 5 -13.14 3.75 15.86
C PHE A 5 -13.32 5.20 16.34
N LYS A 6 -12.52 5.59 17.34
CA LYS A 6 -12.39 7.00 17.72
C LYS A 6 -11.56 7.74 16.65
N PRO A 7 -11.66 9.08 16.53
CA PRO A 7 -10.82 9.84 15.59
C PRO A 7 -9.32 9.52 15.71
N ALA A 8 -8.84 9.33 16.94
CA ALA A 8 -7.45 8.95 17.21
C ALA A 8 -7.03 7.57 16.64
N TYR A 9 -7.97 6.62 16.51
CA TYR A 9 -7.71 5.36 15.80
C TYR A 9 -7.45 5.63 14.32
N TRP A 10 -8.33 6.43 13.68
CA TRP A 10 -8.21 6.75 12.26
C TRP A 10 -6.93 7.52 11.96
N ILE A 11 -6.52 8.44 12.83
CA ILE A 11 -5.23 9.13 12.69
C ILE A 11 -4.07 8.11 12.66
N ALA A 12 -4.01 7.20 13.63
CA ALA A 12 -2.97 6.18 13.66
C ALA A 12 -3.01 5.26 12.44
N PHE A 13 -4.22 4.81 12.07
CA PHE A 13 -4.40 3.85 10.99
C PHE A 13 -4.11 4.46 9.63
N LEU A 14 -4.60 5.67 9.34
CA LEU A 14 -4.32 6.38 8.09
C LEU A 14 -2.84 6.76 7.99
N ALA A 15 -2.21 7.19 9.09
CA ALA A 15 -0.77 7.43 9.12
C ALA A 15 0.01 6.14 8.78
N LEU A 16 -0.38 5.00 9.36
CA LEU A 16 0.20 3.70 9.01
C LEU A 16 -0.03 3.34 7.54
N CYS A 17 -1.21 3.63 6.98
CA CYS A 17 -1.49 3.40 5.56
C CYS A 17 -0.54 4.21 4.66
N MET A 18 -0.31 5.49 5.00
CA MET A 18 0.63 6.33 4.25
C MET A 18 2.06 5.80 4.35
N VAL A 19 2.50 5.36 5.54
CA VAL A 19 3.82 4.74 5.72
C VAL A 19 3.94 3.48 4.88
N MET A 20 2.97 2.57 4.93
CA MET A 20 3.00 1.33 4.17
C MET A 20 2.93 1.55 2.65
N GLY A 21 2.13 2.52 2.20
CA GLY A 21 2.09 2.95 0.81
C GLY A 21 3.44 3.51 0.34
N GLU A 22 4.06 4.36 1.15
CA GLU A 22 5.39 4.88 0.81
C GLU A 22 6.46 3.79 0.79
N LEU A 23 6.44 2.83 1.73
CA LEU A 23 7.38 1.69 1.70
C LEU A 23 7.22 0.82 0.44
N HIS A 24 5.98 0.68 -0.06
CA HIS A 24 5.72 0.02 -1.34
C HIS A 24 6.35 0.78 -2.51
N GLU A 25 6.18 2.09 -2.57
CA GLU A 25 6.83 2.93 -3.59
C GLU A 25 8.35 2.92 -3.47
N GLN A 26 8.89 2.91 -2.25
CA GLN A 26 10.32 2.77 -2.01
C GLN A 26 10.85 1.44 -2.54
N ALA A 27 10.11 0.34 -2.39
CA ALA A 27 10.51 -0.95 -2.95
C ALA A 27 10.69 -0.88 -4.48
N HIS A 28 9.81 -0.16 -5.18
CA HIS A 28 9.96 0.09 -6.62
C HIS A 28 11.24 0.86 -6.93
N ILE A 29 11.40 2.07 -6.36
CA ILE A 29 12.46 2.97 -6.79
C ILE A 29 13.84 2.54 -6.35
N GLN A 30 13.98 1.90 -5.18
CA GLN A 30 15.28 1.39 -4.73
C GLN A 30 15.69 0.17 -5.56
N THR A 31 14.73 -0.68 -5.95
CA THR A 31 15.01 -1.77 -6.91
C THR A 31 15.38 -1.20 -8.28
N GLY A 32 14.65 -0.18 -8.75
CA GLY A 32 14.96 0.52 -10.00
C GLY A 32 16.37 1.10 -9.99
N PHE A 33 16.78 1.79 -8.92
CA PHE A 33 18.14 2.29 -8.76
C PHE A 33 19.18 1.16 -8.76
N GLY A 34 18.93 0.07 -8.04
CA GLY A 34 19.84 -1.08 -8.02
C GLY A 34 20.04 -1.73 -9.40
N LEU A 35 19.02 -1.70 -10.26
CA LEU A 35 19.08 -2.26 -11.61
C LEU A 35 19.65 -1.28 -12.64
N CYS A 36 19.28 -0.01 -12.54
CA CYS A 36 19.54 1.01 -13.56
C CYS A 36 20.73 1.93 -13.22
N GLY A 37 21.19 1.96 -11.96
CA GLY A 37 22.22 2.89 -11.47
C GLY A 37 21.77 4.35 -11.32
N CYS A 38 20.51 4.65 -11.65
CA CYS A 38 19.93 5.98 -11.55
C CYS A 38 18.45 5.94 -11.17
N TYR A 39 17.97 7.07 -10.63
CA TYR A 39 16.55 7.27 -10.32
C TYR A 39 15.82 7.92 -11.50
N GLY A 40 14.56 7.54 -11.72
CA GLY A 40 13.65 8.24 -12.61
C GLY A 40 12.82 9.30 -11.90
N GLU A 41 11.85 9.87 -12.63
CA GLU A 41 10.93 10.84 -12.07
C GLU A 41 9.91 10.18 -11.15
N ARG A 42 9.48 10.90 -10.11
CA ARG A 42 8.51 10.40 -9.14
C ARG A 42 7.66 11.51 -8.55
N ASN A 43 6.39 11.21 -8.34
CA ASN A 43 5.47 11.95 -7.47
C ASN A 43 4.79 10.98 -6.46
N PHE A 44 3.72 11.39 -5.78
CA PHE A 44 3.06 10.54 -4.78
C PHE A 44 2.34 9.31 -5.39
N ASN A 45 2.11 9.28 -6.71
CA ASN A 45 1.28 8.27 -7.37
C ASN A 45 1.98 7.53 -8.52
N VAL A 46 2.99 8.15 -9.11
CA VAL A 46 3.66 7.68 -10.31
C VAL A 46 5.14 7.75 -10.08
N TRP A 47 5.84 6.71 -10.52
CA TRP A 47 7.29 6.64 -10.57
C TRP A 47 7.70 6.08 -11.93
N THR A 48 8.92 6.40 -12.36
CA THR A 48 9.54 5.84 -13.56
C THR A 48 10.96 5.37 -13.26
N THR A 49 11.52 4.55 -14.14
CA THR A 49 12.96 4.30 -14.19
C THR A 49 13.64 5.38 -15.04
N CYS A 50 14.94 5.61 -14.83
CA CYS A 50 15.69 6.57 -15.65
C CYS A 50 15.78 6.11 -17.11
N SER A 51 15.93 7.07 -18.04
CA SER A 51 15.99 6.82 -19.48
C SER A 51 17.17 5.94 -19.91
N ALA A 52 18.25 5.92 -19.13
CA ALA A 52 19.42 5.08 -19.37
C ALA A 52 19.21 3.60 -18.98
N CYS A 53 18.07 3.25 -18.37
CA CYS A 53 17.81 1.89 -17.96
C CYS A 53 17.49 0.99 -19.17
N SER A 54 18.50 0.23 -19.62
CA SER A 54 18.30 -0.85 -20.59
C SER A 54 17.50 -1.99 -19.95
N GLY A 55 16.89 -2.86 -20.78
CA GLY A 55 15.91 -3.89 -20.40
C GLY A 55 16.10 -4.57 -19.02
N ASN A 56 14.97 -4.96 -18.40
CA ASN A 56 14.78 -5.49 -17.03
C ASN A 56 14.16 -4.51 -16.02
N SER A 57 13.78 -3.30 -16.42
CA SER A 57 13.09 -2.31 -15.56
C SER A 57 11.76 -2.83 -14.98
N TYR A 58 11.14 -3.84 -15.59
CA TYR A 58 9.92 -4.48 -15.10
C TYR A 58 10.13 -5.17 -13.73
N PHE A 59 11.35 -5.55 -13.33
CA PHE A 59 11.59 -6.05 -11.97
C PHE A 59 11.38 -4.97 -10.91
N ALA A 60 11.68 -3.70 -11.24
CA ALA A 60 11.34 -2.59 -10.36
C ALA A 60 9.81 -2.51 -10.19
N THR A 61 9.03 -2.71 -11.25
CA THR A 61 7.55 -2.80 -11.18
C THR A 61 7.06 -3.98 -10.35
N LEU A 62 7.78 -5.10 -10.32
CA LEU A 62 7.39 -6.24 -9.50
C LEU A 62 7.70 -6.05 -8.00
N ALA A 63 8.67 -5.20 -7.65
CA ALA A 63 9.18 -5.07 -6.29
C ALA A 63 8.13 -4.57 -5.27
N GLY A 64 7.34 -3.54 -5.62
CA GLY A 64 6.24 -3.06 -4.77
C GLY A 64 5.20 -4.14 -4.45
N PRO A 65 4.62 -4.83 -5.46
CA PRO A 65 3.75 -5.98 -5.25
C PRO A 65 4.34 -7.03 -4.32
N LEU A 66 5.59 -7.45 -4.56
CA LEU A 66 6.26 -8.47 -3.75
C LEU A 66 6.41 -8.02 -2.29
N PHE A 67 6.78 -6.76 -2.07
CA PHE A 67 6.83 -6.18 -0.72
C PHE A 67 5.46 -6.27 -0.04
N SER A 68 4.40 -5.79 -0.70
CA SER A 68 3.04 -5.80 -0.13
C SER A 68 2.54 -7.23 0.14
N TYR A 69 2.76 -8.16 -0.79
CA TYR A 69 2.39 -9.57 -0.63
C TYR A 69 3.12 -10.23 0.52
N LEU A 70 4.42 -10.00 0.64
CA LEU A 70 5.20 -10.51 1.76
C LEU A 70 4.62 -10.00 3.09
N VAL A 71 4.32 -8.70 3.19
CA VAL A 71 3.72 -8.14 4.40
C VAL A 71 2.33 -8.73 4.68
N TYR A 72 1.48 -8.94 3.68
CA TYR A 72 0.16 -9.57 3.88
C TYR A 72 0.30 -10.95 4.52
N TRP A 73 1.18 -11.79 3.98
CA TRP A 73 1.35 -13.16 4.45
C TRP A 73 2.07 -13.25 5.79
N ILE A 74 3.04 -12.36 6.07
CA ILE A 74 3.61 -12.19 7.42
C ILE A 74 2.50 -11.82 8.41
N CYS A 75 1.63 -10.87 8.07
CA CYS A 75 0.52 -10.49 8.95
C CYS A 75 -0.46 -11.65 9.15
N VAL A 76 -0.77 -12.45 8.13
CA VAL A 76 -1.59 -13.66 8.27
C VAL A 76 -0.95 -14.65 9.24
N TYR A 77 0.36 -14.89 9.11
CA TYR A 77 1.11 -15.74 10.03
C TYR A 77 1.04 -15.19 11.46
N CYS A 78 1.27 -13.89 11.66
CA CYS A 78 1.16 -13.25 12.97
C CYS A 78 -0.26 -13.31 13.54
N ILE A 79 -1.31 -13.13 12.73
CA ILE A 79 -2.71 -13.21 13.16
C ILE A 79 -3.05 -14.62 13.66
N ARG A 80 -2.53 -15.66 13.00
CA ARG A 80 -2.79 -17.07 13.35
C ARG A 80 -2.01 -17.51 14.59
N ASN A 81 -0.80 -16.99 14.77
CA ASN A 81 0.12 -17.42 15.84
C ASN A 81 0.22 -16.43 17.01
N ALA A 82 -0.57 -15.35 17.01
CA ALA A 82 -0.53 -14.35 18.07
C ALA A 82 -0.94 -14.95 19.42
N SER A 83 0.00 -14.92 20.38
CA SER A 83 -0.25 -15.29 21.78
C SER A 83 -1.02 -14.21 22.55
N THR A 84 -1.05 -12.97 22.05
CA THR A 84 -1.71 -11.83 22.69
C THR A 84 -2.74 -11.18 21.77
N VAL A 85 -3.83 -10.68 22.37
CA VAL A 85 -4.84 -9.86 21.67
C VAL A 85 -4.19 -8.64 21.01
N THR A 86 -3.25 -8.00 21.71
CA THR A 86 -2.49 -6.85 21.22
C THR A 86 -1.74 -7.14 19.92
N GLY A 87 -0.95 -8.22 19.89
CA GLY A 87 -0.19 -8.61 18.70
C GLY A 87 -1.08 -8.89 17.50
N LYS A 88 -2.22 -9.55 17.74
CA LYS A 88 -3.23 -9.84 16.71
C LYS A 88 -3.82 -8.57 16.10
N TRP A 89 -4.15 -7.57 16.91
CA TRP A 89 -4.71 -6.31 16.42
C TRP A 89 -3.71 -5.45 15.67
N TYR A 90 -2.43 -5.44 16.07
CA TYR A 90 -1.39 -4.81 15.27
C TYR A 90 -1.22 -5.49 13.92
N ALA A 91 -1.18 -6.82 13.88
CA ALA A 91 -1.07 -7.56 12.62
C ALA A 91 -2.28 -7.30 11.69
N LEU A 92 -3.50 -7.21 12.24
CA LEU A 92 -4.68 -6.78 11.48
C LEU A 92 -4.54 -5.35 10.94
N ALA A 93 -4.08 -4.41 11.77
CA ALA A 93 -3.90 -3.02 11.35
C ALA A 93 -2.86 -2.90 10.23
N VAL A 94 -1.70 -3.58 10.35
CA VAL A 94 -0.67 -3.57 9.30
C VAL A 94 -1.18 -4.21 8.01
N LEU A 95 -1.91 -5.32 8.08
CA LEU A 95 -2.49 -5.99 6.91
C LEU A 95 -3.44 -5.09 6.12
N PHE A 96 -4.33 -4.35 6.80
CA PHE A 96 -5.23 -3.45 6.09
C PHE A 96 -4.55 -2.14 5.69
N ALA A 97 -3.51 -1.70 6.42
CA ALA A 97 -2.73 -0.52 6.07
C ALA A 97 -1.89 -0.69 4.80
N THR A 98 -1.54 -1.91 4.43
CA THR A 98 -0.92 -2.24 3.13
C THR A 98 -1.93 -2.30 1.97
N LEU A 99 -3.17 -1.86 2.20
CA LEU A 99 -4.21 -1.60 1.19
C LEU A 99 -4.50 -2.77 0.21
N PRO A 100 -4.66 -4.03 0.66
CA PRO A 100 -4.88 -5.16 -0.25
C PRO A 100 -6.14 -5.00 -1.11
N PHE A 101 -7.19 -4.36 -0.58
CA PHE A 101 -8.39 -4.04 -1.35
C PHE A 101 -8.16 -2.97 -2.42
N ALA A 102 -7.35 -1.93 -2.14
CA ALA A 102 -7.01 -0.94 -3.16
C ALA A 102 -6.32 -1.61 -4.35
N ARG A 103 -5.48 -2.62 -4.10
CA ARG A 103 -4.82 -3.40 -5.17
C ARG A 103 -5.83 -4.21 -5.98
N ILE A 104 -6.76 -4.91 -5.33
CA ILE A 104 -7.85 -5.62 -6.02
C ILE A 104 -8.67 -4.64 -6.87
N PHE A 105 -9.07 -3.51 -6.29
CA PHE A 105 -9.84 -2.48 -6.97
C PHE A 105 -9.09 -1.95 -8.20
N THR A 106 -7.82 -1.56 -8.06
CA THR A 106 -7.01 -1.05 -9.16
C THR A 106 -6.84 -2.10 -10.27
N ALA A 107 -6.65 -3.38 -9.94
CA ALA A 107 -6.54 -4.45 -10.93
C ALA A 107 -7.85 -4.64 -11.73
N VAL A 108 -9.00 -4.63 -11.05
CA VAL A 108 -10.32 -4.72 -11.69
C VAL A 108 -10.61 -3.51 -12.58
N MET A 109 -10.18 -2.31 -12.16
CA MET A 109 -10.27 -1.09 -12.97
C MET A 109 -9.27 -1.07 -14.14
N GLY A 110 -8.48 -2.13 -14.33
CA GLY A 110 -7.55 -2.28 -15.44
C GLY A 110 -6.22 -1.54 -15.25
N GLY A 111 -5.87 -1.18 -14.01
CA GLY A 111 -4.58 -0.60 -13.63
C GLY A 111 -3.68 -1.60 -12.88
N GLY A 112 -2.68 -1.07 -12.17
CA GLY A 112 -1.88 -1.82 -11.20
C GLY A 112 -0.57 -2.37 -11.75
N ASP A 113 0.38 -2.58 -10.85
CA ASP A 113 1.75 -2.97 -11.19
C ASP A 113 1.81 -4.37 -11.80
N GLU A 114 0.97 -5.30 -11.36
CA GLU A 114 0.91 -6.66 -11.93
C GLU A 114 0.61 -6.62 -13.41
N LYS A 115 -0.34 -5.79 -13.82
CA LYS A 115 -0.70 -5.63 -15.23
C LYS A 115 0.47 -5.06 -16.01
N VAL A 116 1.15 -4.05 -15.46
CA VAL A 116 2.32 -3.42 -16.11
C VAL A 116 3.47 -4.43 -16.24
N PHE A 117 3.74 -5.21 -15.19
CA PHE A 117 4.75 -6.27 -15.21
C PHE A 117 4.42 -7.36 -16.24
N ILE A 118 3.19 -7.90 -16.23
CA ILE A 118 2.78 -8.94 -17.18
C ILE A 118 2.85 -8.42 -18.62
N ALA A 119 2.40 -7.20 -18.88
CA ALA A 119 2.51 -6.58 -20.20
C ALA A 119 3.98 -6.46 -20.66
N ALA A 120 4.87 -6.06 -19.75
CA ALA A 120 6.29 -5.90 -20.05
C ALA A 120 6.97 -7.24 -20.35
N VAL A 121 6.72 -8.28 -19.53
CA VAL A 121 7.35 -9.60 -19.70
C VAL A 121 6.81 -10.32 -20.94
N THR A 122 5.55 -10.12 -21.30
CA THR A 122 4.95 -10.77 -22.47
C THR A 122 5.31 -10.07 -23.79
N GLY A 123 5.87 -8.86 -23.77
CA GLY A 123 6.30 -8.15 -24.97
C GLY A 123 5.19 -7.93 -26.00
N GLY A 124 3.93 -7.88 -25.56
CA GLY A 124 2.76 -7.76 -26.45
C GLY A 124 2.30 -9.06 -27.12
N SER A 125 2.88 -10.21 -26.77
CA SER A 125 2.44 -11.52 -27.29
C SER A 125 1.04 -11.93 -26.84
N LEU A 126 0.56 -11.37 -25.72
CA LEU A 126 -0.80 -11.62 -25.21
C LEU A 126 -1.75 -10.47 -25.55
N PRO A 127 -3.02 -10.77 -25.89
CA PRO A 127 -4.06 -9.74 -25.99
C PRO A 127 -4.22 -8.95 -24.69
N VAL A 128 -4.53 -7.66 -24.79
CA VAL A 128 -4.71 -6.76 -23.62
C VAL A 128 -5.70 -7.32 -22.60
N ILE A 129 -6.78 -7.95 -23.07
CA ILE A 129 -7.78 -8.56 -22.19
C ILE A 129 -7.20 -9.74 -21.38
N ALA A 130 -6.34 -10.55 -22.00
CA ALA A 130 -5.68 -11.68 -21.33
C ALA A 130 -4.72 -11.18 -20.23
N VAL A 131 -3.94 -10.13 -20.52
CA VAL A 131 -3.07 -9.46 -19.53
C VAL A 131 -3.87 -8.95 -18.34
N ARG A 132 -5.02 -8.30 -18.59
CA ARG A 132 -5.91 -7.81 -17.52
C ARG A 132 -6.47 -8.96 -16.66
N ILE A 133 -6.98 -10.01 -17.29
CA ILE A 133 -7.52 -11.18 -16.58
C ILE A 133 -6.42 -11.82 -15.72
N LEU A 134 -5.22 -12.01 -16.27
CA LEU A 134 -4.11 -12.60 -15.52
C LEU A 134 -3.72 -11.72 -14.32
N ALA A 135 -3.63 -10.39 -14.50
CA ALA A 135 -3.35 -9.47 -13.41
C ALA A 135 -4.41 -9.56 -12.30
N ILE A 136 -5.70 -9.60 -12.65
CA ILE A 136 -6.80 -9.77 -11.68
C ILE A 136 -6.65 -11.10 -10.93
N LEU A 137 -6.39 -12.20 -11.64
CA LEU A 137 -6.23 -13.53 -11.02
C LEU A 137 -5.05 -13.56 -10.04
N VAL A 138 -3.91 -12.99 -10.42
CA VAL A 138 -2.73 -12.88 -9.53
C VAL A 138 -3.06 -12.05 -8.30
N VAL A 139 -3.65 -10.86 -8.48
CA VAL A 139 -3.99 -9.99 -7.34
C VAL A 139 -5.02 -10.64 -6.42
N LEU A 140 -6.04 -11.31 -6.96
CA LEU A 140 -7.02 -12.04 -6.15
C LEU A 140 -6.36 -13.18 -5.38
N LEU A 141 -5.46 -13.94 -6.01
CA LEU A 141 -4.75 -15.05 -5.37
C LEU A 141 -3.96 -14.59 -4.14
N PHE A 142 -3.28 -13.44 -4.22
CA PHE A 142 -2.44 -12.95 -3.13
C PHE A 142 -3.15 -12.03 -2.13
N CYS A 143 -4.15 -11.24 -2.54
CA CYS A 143 -4.84 -10.29 -1.66
C CYS A 143 -6.10 -10.86 -1.00
N LEU A 144 -6.88 -11.68 -1.70
CA LEU A 144 -8.19 -12.11 -1.19
C LEU A 144 -8.06 -13.05 0.03
N PRO A 145 -7.20 -14.09 0.04
CA PRO A 145 -7.09 -14.97 1.19
C PRO A 145 -6.68 -14.24 2.48
N PRO A 146 -5.66 -13.34 2.50
CA PRO A 146 -5.35 -12.54 3.68
C PRO A 146 -6.53 -11.72 4.20
N ILE A 147 -7.29 -11.05 3.31
CA ILE A 147 -8.48 -10.28 3.69
C ILE A 147 -9.52 -11.20 4.34
N LEU A 148 -9.82 -12.35 3.74
CA LEU A 148 -10.81 -13.29 4.27
C LEU A 148 -10.39 -13.89 5.62
N ILE A 149 -9.11 -14.20 5.78
CA ILE A 149 -8.55 -14.70 7.05
C ILE A 149 -8.68 -13.61 8.12
N ALA A 150 -8.32 -12.37 7.81
CA ALA A 150 -8.47 -11.22 8.70
C ALA A 150 -9.94 -10.94 9.06
N ALA A 151 -10.84 -11.03 8.08
CA ALA A 151 -12.28 -10.81 8.25
C ALA A 151 -12.93 -11.77 9.25
N LYS A 152 -12.44 -13.01 9.32
CA LYS A 152 -12.90 -14.01 10.30
C LYS A 152 -12.55 -13.62 11.74
N GLN A 153 -11.54 -12.78 11.93
CA GLN A 153 -11.09 -12.33 13.25
C GLN A 153 -11.81 -11.07 13.76
N LEU A 154 -12.57 -10.39 12.89
CA LEU A 154 -13.29 -9.18 13.25
C LEU A 154 -14.58 -9.49 14.03
N PRO A 155 -15.01 -8.60 14.95
CA PRO A 155 -16.23 -8.80 15.73
C PRO A 155 -17.48 -8.98 14.86
N ALA A 156 -18.23 -10.06 15.09
CA ALA A 156 -19.40 -10.43 14.25
C ALA A 156 -20.46 -9.33 14.17
N LYS A 157 -20.83 -8.71 15.30
CA LYS A 157 -21.90 -7.70 15.40
C LYS A 157 -21.73 -6.48 14.49
N ARG A 158 -20.49 -6.17 14.06
CA ARG A 158 -20.19 -5.00 13.21
C ARG A 158 -19.17 -5.32 12.11
N LYS A 159 -19.05 -6.60 11.73
CA LYS A 159 -18.00 -7.08 10.80
C LYS A 159 -17.95 -6.26 9.51
N TRP A 160 -19.11 -5.99 8.91
CA TRP A 160 -19.19 -5.20 7.68
C TRP A 160 -18.72 -3.76 7.85
N LEU A 161 -19.03 -3.12 8.97
CA LEU A 161 -18.54 -1.76 9.26
C LEU A 161 -17.01 -1.74 9.36
N TYR A 162 -16.41 -2.75 10.01
CA TYR A 162 -14.95 -2.87 10.07
C TYR A 162 -14.35 -3.10 8.69
N LEU A 163 -14.90 -4.03 7.91
CA LEU A 163 -14.38 -4.33 6.58
C LEU A 163 -14.50 -3.13 5.64
N VAL A 164 -15.67 -2.49 5.58
CA VAL A 164 -15.89 -1.29 4.77
C VAL A 164 -14.96 -0.17 5.22
N GLY A 165 -14.89 0.11 6.53
CA GLY A 165 -14.02 1.16 7.05
C GLY A 165 -12.54 0.92 6.73
N LEU A 166 -12.03 -0.28 7.02
CA LEU A 166 -10.60 -0.60 6.88
C LEU A 166 -10.14 -0.72 5.42
N ASN A 167 -11.05 -1.02 4.49
CA ASN A 167 -10.71 -1.15 3.06
C ASN A 167 -11.02 0.12 2.26
N ILE A 168 -12.18 0.74 2.49
CA ILE A 168 -12.63 1.91 1.70
C ILE A 168 -12.11 3.21 2.31
N GLY A 169 -12.05 3.33 3.64
CA GLY A 169 -11.61 4.55 4.32
C GLY A 169 -10.21 5.01 3.87
N PRO A 170 -9.18 4.14 3.98
CA PRO A 170 -7.84 4.47 3.51
C PRO A 170 -7.74 4.74 2.01
N LEU A 171 -8.50 4.01 1.18
CA LEU A 171 -8.53 4.23 -0.27
C LEU A 171 -9.02 5.65 -0.60
N LEU A 172 -10.15 6.06 -0.03
CA LEU A 172 -10.68 7.41 -0.21
C LEU A 172 -9.72 8.47 0.33
N PHE A 173 -9.10 8.20 1.49
CA PHE A 173 -8.11 9.12 2.05
C PHE A 173 -6.89 9.27 1.13
N ALA A 174 -6.31 8.18 0.63
CA ALA A 174 -5.18 8.22 -0.30
C ALA A 174 -5.55 8.98 -1.59
N MET A 175 -6.72 8.68 -2.18
CA MET A 175 -7.21 9.37 -3.38
C MET A 175 -7.43 10.87 -3.18
N LEU A 176 -7.93 11.30 -2.02
CA LEU A 176 -8.18 12.72 -1.77
C LEU A 176 -6.91 13.44 -1.31
N TRP A 177 -6.14 12.83 -0.41
CA TRP A 177 -4.96 13.43 0.19
C TRP A 177 -3.74 13.37 -0.74
N GLN A 178 -3.27 12.17 -1.08
CA GLN A 178 -2.04 12.02 -1.86
C GLN A 178 -2.25 12.52 -3.31
N TRP A 179 -3.31 12.04 -3.97
CA TRP A 179 -3.52 12.36 -5.38
C TRP A 179 -3.98 13.81 -5.60
N LYS A 180 -4.98 14.31 -4.86
CA LYS A 180 -5.51 15.65 -5.13
C LYS A 180 -4.76 16.77 -4.41
N VAL A 181 -4.31 16.55 -3.17
CA VAL A 181 -3.67 17.62 -2.39
C VAL A 181 -2.16 17.57 -2.57
N MET A 182 -1.52 16.48 -2.17
CA MET A 182 -0.05 16.41 -2.12
C MET A 182 0.60 16.52 -3.50
N ASN A 183 0.04 15.87 -4.53
CA ASN A 183 0.56 16.05 -5.90
C ASN A 183 0.34 17.45 -6.46
N LYS A 184 -0.73 18.18 -6.08
CA LYS A 184 -0.87 19.59 -6.47
C LYS A 184 0.19 20.47 -5.82
N VAL A 185 0.46 20.25 -4.54
CA VAL A 185 1.51 20.96 -3.80
C VAL A 185 2.88 20.67 -4.43
N LEU A 186 3.16 19.40 -4.75
CA LEU A 186 4.40 19.02 -5.42
C LEU A 186 4.52 19.63 -6.82
N ALA A 187 3.43 19.62 -7.60
CA ALA A 187 3.39 20.21 -8.94
C ALA A 187 3.58 21.74 -8.93
N ALA A 188 3.26 22.41 -7.81
CA ALA A 188 3.57 23.82 -7.60
C ALA A 188 5.06 24.07 -7.25
N GLY A 189 5.90 23.04 -7.25
CA GLY A 189 7.34 23.13 -6.99
C GLY A 189 7.72 23.11 -5.50
N VAL A 190 6.75 22.95 -4.59
CA VAL A 190 7.02 22.96 -3.15
C VAL A 190 7.85 21.73 -2.77
N LEU A 191 9.09 21.98 -2.36
CA LEU A 191 10.05 20.93 -1.94
C LEU A 191 10.19 19.79 -2.98
N ALA A 192 10.16 20.15 -4.27
CA ALA A 192 10.26 19.21 -5.39
C ALA A 192 11.68 18.66 -5.62
N GLN A 193 12.67 19.18 -4.90
CA GLN A 193 14.07 18.74 -5.03
C GLN A 193 14.17 17.23 -4.72
N PRO A 194 14.76 16.42 -5.61
CA PRO A 194 14.87 14.98 -5.40
C PRO A 194 16.00 14.65 -4.41
N TYR A 195 15.73 13.72 -3.49
CA TYR A 195 16.70 13.09 -2.61
C TYR A 195 16.46 11.57 -2.65
N ALA A 196 17.49 10.80 -3.01
CA ALA A 196 17.36 9.35 -3.23
C ALA A 196 16.17 8.97 -4.15
N GLY A 197 16.01 9.71 -5.26
CA GLY A 197 14.95 9.49 -6.25
C GLY A 197 13.55 9.91 -5.83
N THR A 198 13.41 10.58 -4.69
CA THR A 198 12.13 10.97 -4.12
C THR A 198 12.15 12.44 -3.72
N ALA A 199 11.12 13.20 -4.08
CA ALA A 199 11.04 14.62 -3.70
C ALA A 199 11.08 14.79 -2.18
N LEU A 200 11.77 15.84 -1.68
CA LEU A 200 11.84 16.15 -0.24
C LEU A 200 10.46 16.26 0.41
N LEU A 201 9.45 16.75 -0.31
CA LEU A 201 8.08 16.80 0.19
C LEU A 201 7.55 15.42 0.62
N ILE A 202 7.85 14.38 -0.16
CA ILE A 202 7.42 13.00 0.11
C ILE A 202 8.15 12.47 1.35
N TRP A 203 9.45 12.74 1.49
CA TRP A 203 10.22 12.35 2.69
C TRP A 203 9.72 13.03 3.96
N ILE A 204 9.42 14.33 3.91
CA ILE A 204 8.86 15.05 5.04
C ILE A 204 7.47 14.53 5.37
N HIS A 205 6.63 14.26 4.36
CA HIS A 205 5.33 13.65 4.56
C HIS A 205 5.45 12.28 5.24
N LEU A 206 6.36 11.41 4.79
CA LEU A 206 6.64 10.14 5.44
C LEU A 206 7.06 10.33 6.90
N ALA A 207 7.98 11.26 7.19
CA ALA A 207 8.43 11.54 8.55
C ALA A 207 7.27 12.00 9.45
N VAL A 208 6.41 12.90 8.96
CA VAL A 208 5.20 13.35 9.68
C VAL A 208 4.26 12.17 9.94
N MET A 209 4.04 11.30 8.95
CA MET A 209 3.18 10.12 9.12
C MET A 209 3.78 9.11 10.11
N LEU A 210 5.10 8.93 10.13
CA LEU A 210 5.78 8.11 11.14
C LEU A 210 5.62 8.69 12.56
N VAL A 211 5.76 10.00 12.72
CA VAL A 211 5.55 10.67 14.02
C VAL A 211 4.09 10.53 14.47
N LEU A 212 3.13 10.80 13.59
CA LEU A 212 1.71 10.63 13.88
C LEU A 212 1.39 9.17 14.26
N PHE A 213 1.90 8.20 13.49
CA PHE A 213 1.74 6.80 13.83
C PHE A 213 2.35 6.49 15.20
N TYR A 214 3.58 6.92 15.47
CA TYR A 214 4.25 6.68 16.75
C TYR A 214 3.46 7.23 17.95
N CYS A 215 2.99 8.48 17.84
CA CYS A 215 2.21 9.14 18.90
C CYS A 215 0.85 8.46 19.15
N PHE A 216 0.20 7.97 18.09
CA PHE A 216 -1.15 7.43 18.18
C PHE A 216 -1.23 5.89 18.11
N ARG A 217 -0.13 5.15 17.93
CA ARG A 217 -0.12 3.68 17.72
C ARG A 217 -0.89 2.89 18.77
N ARG A 218 -0.84 3.32 20.04
CA ARG A 218 -1.56 2.66 21.15
C ARG A 218 -3.08 2.73 20.98
N LYS A 219 -3.58 3.66 20.17
CA LYS A 219 -5.01 3.82 19.85
C LYS A 219 -5.50 2.82 18.81
N LEU A 220 -4.61 2.07 18.14
CA LEU A 220 -4.98 0.94 17.27
C LEU A 220 -5.47 -0.28 18.06
N LEU A 221 -5.15 -0.33 19.35
CA LEU A 221 -5.51 -1.45 20.20
C LEU A 221 -6.97 -1.35 20.65
N PRO A 222 -7.67 -2.49 20.79
CA PRO A 222 -8.97 -2.51 21.43
C PRO A 222 -8.80 -1.98 22.86
N GLN A 223 -9.64 -1.01 23.24
CA GLN A 223 -9.67 -0.59 24.65
C GLN A 223 -10.21 -1.77 25.45
N GLN A 224 -9.38 -2.31 26.36
CA GLN A 224 -9.83 -3.27 27.36
C GLN A 224 -10.98 -2.60 28.12
N ALA A 225 -12.12 -3.27 28.16
CA ALA A 225 -13.24 -2.88 29.01
C ALA A 225 -12.98 -3.38 30.42
#